data_AF-A0A8H7GVV2-F1
#
_entry.id   AF-A0A8H7GVV2-F1
#
_cell.length_a   1.000
_cell.length_b   1.000
_cell.length_c   1.000
_cell.angle_alpha   90.00
_cell.angle_beta   90.00
_cell.angle_gamma   90.00
#
_symmetry.space_group_name_H-M   'P 1'
#
loop_
_entity.id
_entity.type
_entity.pdbx_description
1 polymer ?
#
loop_
_entity_poly.entity_id
_entity_poly.type
_entity_poly.pdbx_seq_one_letter_code
_entity_poly.pdbx_strand_id
1 'polypeptide(L)'
;MRFAAFISVLALSLADTDIGFGTLHLMTQDNVRTQWTFYVVEETVKAGQRLGLLDFYPDIGMIVKLSSHKFLRVNEKGEFTMGDEPDVNFLMGDQSVKGGRRKLLYNGREEFQLCEDNTVCFNCTCEGARKITISYEETK
;
A
#
# COMPACT_ATOMS: atom_id res chain seq x y z
N MET A 1 -32.60 50.73 16.55
CA MET A 1 -31.78 50.50 15.33
C MET A 1 -30.34 50.88 15.63
N ARG A 2 -29.42 49.90 15.63
CA ARG A 2 -28.00 50.05 15.24
C ARG A 2 -27.41 48.66 15.06
N PHE A 3 -27.26 48.30 13.79
CA PHE A 3 -26.55 47.14 13.26
C PHE A 3 -25.05 47.28 13.56
N ALA A 4 -24.39 46.19 13.97
CA ALA A 4 -22.99 45.93 13.62
C ALA A 4 -22.77 44.41 13.69
N ALA A 5 -22.72 43.80 12.50
CA ALA A 5 -22.43 42.40 12.30
C ALA A 5 -20.96 42.12 12.64
N PHE A 6 -20.71 41.25 13.62
CA PHE A 6 -19.42 40.61 13.84
C PHE A 6 -19.34 39.38 12.92
N ILE A 7 -18.93 39.58 11.67
CA ILE A 7 -18.54 38.48 10.79
C ILE A 7 -17.08 38.17 11.12
N SER A 8 -16.88 37.35 12.14
CA SER A 8 -15.59 36.79 12.46
C SER A 8 -15.25 35.74 11.40
N VAL A 9 -14.22 36.06 10.63
CA VAL A 9 -13.52 35.26 9.63
C VAL A 9 -13.37 33.80 10.10
N LEU A 10 -14.14 32.89 9.52
CA LEU A 10 -13.80 31.47 9.52
C LEU A 10 -12.54 31.32 8.67
N ALA A 11 -11.38 31.28 9.34
CA ALA A 11 -10.16 30.83 8.71
C ALA A 11 -10.36 29.37 8.31
N LEU A 12 -10.53 29.13 7.01
CA LEU A 12 -10.40 27.80 6.43
C LEU A 12 -8.99 27.31 6.72
N SER A 13 -8.82 26.47 7.75
CA SER A 13 -7.66 25.59 7.78
C SER A 13 -7.86 24.60 6.64
N LEU A 14 -7.29 24.91 5.48
CA LEU A 14 -6.99 23.87 4.50
C LEU A 14 -5.98 22.95 5.19
N ALA A 15 -6.49 21.90 5.84
CA ALA A 15 -5.65 20.78 6.20
C ALA A 15 -5.22 20.17 4.87
N ASP A 16 -4.03 20.52 4.43
CA ASP A 16 -3.38 19.91 3.29
C ASP A 16 -3.10 18.47 3.72
N THR A 17 -3.97 17.55 3.33
CA THR A 17 -3.70 16.12 3.50
C THR A 17 -2.59 15.79 2.51
N ASP A 18 -1.38 15.69 3.03
CA ASP A 18 -0.18 15.39 2.25
C ASP A 18 -0.36 14.00 1.62
N ILE A 19 -0.60 13.97 0.31
CA ILE A 19 -0.70 12.72 -0.43
C ILE A 19 0.73 12.26 -0.68
N GLY A 20 1.23 11.38 0.18
CA GLY A 20 2.54 10.75 0.03
C GLY A 20 2.57 9.81 -1.16
N PHE A 21 3.39 10.11 -2.17
CA PHE A 21 3.66 9.18 -3.28
C PHE A 21 4.79 8.24 -2.88
N GLY A 22 4.76 6.98 -3.31
CA GLY A 22 5.83 6.05 -2.97
C GLY A 22 5.82 4.76 -3.77
N THR A 23 6.75 3.87 -3.45
CA THR A 23 6.89 2.58 -4.13
C THR A 23 6.89 1.44 -3.13
N LEU A 24 6.18 0.36 -3.47
CA LEU A 24 6.23 -0.90 -2.74
C LEU A 24 7.45 -1.73 -3.18
N HIS A 25 8.21 -2.21 -2.22
CA HIS A 25 9.39 -3.04 -2.41
C HIS A 25 9.26 -4.37 -1.69
N LEU A 26 9.62 -5.44 -2.40
CA LEU A 26 9.71 -6.77 -1.82
C LEU A 26 10.99 -6.88 -0.99
N MET A 27 10.84 -7.36 0.23
CA MET A 27 11.92 -7.66 1.15
C MET A 27 11.95 -9.14 1.49
N THR A 28 13.15 -9.71 1.56
CA THR A 28 13.34 -11.10 2.01
C THR A 28 13.10 -11.22 3.51
N GLN A 29 13.04 -12.45 4.02
CA GLN A 29 12.91 -12.73 5.45
C GLN A 29 14.06 -12.12 6.28
N ASP A 30 15.25 -12.00 5.71
CA ASP A 30 16.42 -11.37 6.34
C ASP A 30 16.38 -9.83 6.26
N ASN A 31 15.23 -9.25 5.89
CA ASN A 31 15.03 -7.81 5.74
C ASN A 31 15.97 -7.19 4.68
N VAL A 32 16.37 -7.99 3.68
CA VAL A 32 17.21 -7.53 2.56
C VAL A 32 16.29 -7.05 1.44
N ARG A 33 16.54 -5.81 0.97
CA ARG A 33 15.82 -5.21 -0.14
C ARG A 33 16.15 -5.96 -1.43
N THR A 34 15.12 -6.38 -2.14
CA THR A 34 15.27 -6.87 -3.50
C THR A 34 15.09 -5.74 -4.50
N GLN A 35 15.57 -5.92 -5.73
CA GLN A 35 15.21 -5.04 -6.85
C GLN A 35 13.80 -5.32 -7.39
N TRP A 36 13.02 -6.19 -6.73
CA TRP A 36 11.69 -6.56 -7.19
C TRP A 36 10.67 -5.54 -6.69
N THR A 37 9.81 -5.15 -7.62
CA THR A 37 8.66 -4.29 -7.42
C THR A 37 7.39 -5.07 -7.72
N PHE A 38 6.25 -4.46 -7.42
CA PHE A 38 4.93 -5.06 -7.66
C PHE A 38 4.35 -4.50 -8.95
N TYR A 39 3.73 -5.34 -9.77
CA TYR A 39 3.04 -4.96 -10.98
C TYR A 39 1.73 -5.75 -11.11
N VAL A 40 0.82 -5.28 -11.97
CA VAL A 40 -0.51 -5.87 -12.13
C VAL A 40 -0.64 -6.55 -13.48
N VAL A 41 -1.10 -7.80 -13.49
CA VAL A 41 -1.47 -8.58 -14.68
C VAL A 41 -2.87 -9.11 -14.48
N GLU A 42 -3.82 -8.74 -15.36
CA GLU A 42 -5.20 -9.23 -15.28
C GLU A 42 -5.81 -9.06 -13.88
N GLU A 43 -5.65 -7.86 -13.30
CA GLU A 43 -6.07 -7.53 -11.93
C GLU A 43 -5.34 -8.26 -10.80
N THR A 44 -4.44 -9.19 -11.08
CA THR A 44 -3.62 -9.89 -10.08
C THR A 44 -2.30 -9.16 -9.86
N VAL A 45 -1.89 -9.00 -8.60
CA VAL A 45 -0.61 -8.39 -8.26
C VAL A 45 0.49 -9.45 -8.23
N LYS A 46 1.56 -9.18 -8.98
CA LYS A 46 2.74 -10.02 -9.07
C LYS A 46 4.00 -9.25 -8.68
N ALA A 47 5.02 -9.97 -8.22
CA ALA A 47 6.34 -9.40 -7.96
C ALA A 47 7.32 -9.67 -9.11
N GLY A 48 8.26 -8.76 -9.37
CA GLY A 48 9.31 -8.98 -10.36
C GLY A 48 10.11 -7.72 -10.67
N GLN A 49 10.98 -7.78 -11.68
CA GLN A 49 11.82 -6.65 -12.10
C GLN A 49 11.11 -5.68 -13.06
N ARG A 50 9.79 -5.52 -12.91
CA ARG A 50 8.98 -4.62 -13.73
C ARG A 50 8.48 -3.47 -12.89
N LEU A 51 8.66 -2.24 -13.36
CA LEU A 51 8.12 -1.06 -12.70
C LEU A 51 6.59 -1.15 -12.67
N GLY A 52 6.01 -1.18 -11.48
CA GLY A 52 4.58 -0.94 -11.31
C GLY A 52 4.39 0.26 -10.40
N LEU A 53 3.52 1.15 -10.84
CA LEU A 53 3.17 2.36 -10.11
C LEU A 53 1.92 2.08 -9.29
N LEU A 54 2.09 2.07 -7.98
CA LEU A 54 1.02 1.94 -7.00
C LEU A 54 1.18 3.10 -6.01
N ASP A 55 0.16 3.93 -5.91
CA ASP A 55 0.09 5.00 -4.94
C ASP A 55 -0.39 4.45 -3.61
N PHE A 56 0.00 5.11 -2.53
CA PHE A 56 -0.42 4.75 -1.20
C PHE A 56 -0.93 5.97 -0.48
N TYR A 57 -2.10 5.83 0.14
CA TYR A 57 -2.73 6.86 0.95
C TYR A 57 -2.56 6.49 2.42
N PRO A 58 -1.51 6.96 3.09
CA PRO A 58 -1.15 6.53 4.46
C PRO A 58 -2.26 6.77 5.48
N ASP A 59 -2.97 7.89 5.37
CA ASP A 59 -4.00 8.27 6.34
C ASP A 59 -5.20 7.32 6.36
N ILE A 60 -5.45 6.64 5.25
CA ILE A 60 -6.63 5.79 5.04
C ILE A 60 -6.28 4.34 4.69
N GLY A 61 -4.98 4.00 4.67
CA GLY A 61 -4.50 2.63 4.45
C GLY A 61 -4.72 2.09 3.03
N MET A 62 -4.96 2.96 2.04
CA MET A 62 -5.36 2.51 0.70
C MET A 62 -4.16 2.47 -0.24
N ILE A 63 -3.99 1.36 -0.98
CA ILE A 63 -3.03 1.27 -2.09
C ILE A 63 -3.82 1.31 -3.40
N VAL A 64 -3.45 2.20 -4.33
CA VAL A 64 -4.20 2.47 -5.55
C VAL A 64 -3.31 2.31 -6.78
N LYS A 65 -3.81 1.60 -7.79
CA LYS A 65 -3.21 1.60 -9.12
C LYS A 65 -3.68 2.82 -9.89
N LEU A 66 -2.80 3.80 -10.06
CA LEU A 66 -3.08 5.09 -10.69
C LEU A 66 -3.78 5.01 -12.05
N SER A 67 -3.31 4.14 -12.94
CA SER A 67 -3.83 4.08 -14.31
C SER A 67 -5.28 3.60 -14.41
N SER A 68 -5.76 2.85 -13.40
CA SER A 68 -7.12 2.30 -13.40
C SER A 68 -7.98 2.78 -12.23
N HIS A 69 -7.43 3.58 -11.31
CA HIS A 69 -8.10 3.98 -10.06
C HIS A 69 -8.67 2.79 -9.26
N LYS A 70 -8.00 1.64 -9.35
CA LYS A 70 -8.39 0.43 -8.63
C LYS A 70 -7.56 0.26 -7.38
N PHE A 71 -8.17 -0.31 -6.36
CA PHE A 71 -7.60 -0.48 -5.04
C PHE A 71 -7.01 -1.88 -4.87
N LEU A 72 -5.88 -1.97 -4.19
CA LEU A 72 -5.35 -3.23 -3.72
C LEU A 72 -6.31 -3.84 -2.71
N ARG A 73 -6.60 -5.13 -2.89
CA ARG A 73 -7.40 -5.95 -1.99
C ARG A 73 -6.85 -7.36 -1.91
N VAL A 74 -7.30 -8.12 -0.92
CA VAL A 74 -7.07 -9.56 -0.86
C VAL A 74 -8.35 -10.29 -1.23
N ASN A 75 -8.29 -11.18 -2.24
CA ASN A 75 -9.46 -11.97 -2.63
C ASN A 75 -9.72 -13.14 -1.68
N GLU A 76 -10.78 -13.92 -1.91
CA GLU A 76 -11.16 -15.08 -1.08
C GLU A 76 -10.09 -16.17 -1.00
N LYS A 77 -9.16 -16.21 -1.97
CA LYS A 77 -8.02 -17.16 -1.98
C LYS A 77 -6.79 -16.63 -1.26
N GLY A 78 -6.84 -15.41 -0.72
CA GLY A 78 -5.70 -14.74 -0.13
C GLY A 78 -4.81 -14.01 -1.15
N GLU A 79 -5.16 -13.95 -2.43
CA GLU A 79 -4.31 -13.33 -3.46
C GLU A 79 -4.50 -11.81 -3.50
N PHE A 80 -3.40 -11.10 -3.73
CA PHE A 80 -3.43 -9.66 -3.93
C PHE A 80 -4.02 -9.38 -5.32
N THR A 81 -5.14 -8.66 -5.33
CA THR A 81 -5.85 -8.28 -6.55
C THR A 81 -6.21 -6.80 -6.53
N MET A 82 -6.60 -6.28 -7.70
CA MET A 82 -7.13 -4.95 -7.88
C MET A 82 -8.66 -5.01 -7.93
N GLY A 83 -9.33 -4.13 -7.19
CA GLY A 83 -10.80 -4.03 -7.17
C GLY A 83 -11.28 -2.59 -7.14
N ASP A 84 -12.61 -2.42 -7.22
CA ASP A 84 -13.23 -1.09 -7.28
C ASP A 84 -13.41 -0.44 -5.91
N GLU A 85 -13.29 -1.22 -4.83
CA GLU A 85 -13.42 -0.77 -3.44
C GLU A 85 -12.13 -1.00 -2.66
N PRO A 86 -11.77 -0.09 -1.74
CA PRO A 86 -10.60 -0.24 -0.88
C PRO A 86 -10.76 -1.37 0.15
N ASP A 87 -9.69 -2.11 0.39
CA ASP A 87 -9.63 -3.08 1.48
C ASP A 87 -9.03 -2.41 2.74
N VAL A 88 -9.90 -2.18 3.73
CA VAL A 88 -9.57 -1.46 4.98
C VAL A 88 -8.64 -2.23 5.92
N ASN A 89 -8.30 -3.47 5.60
CA ASN A 89 -7.42 -4.28 6.43
C ASN A 89 -5.93 -4.01 6.15
N PHE A 90 -5.62 -3.22 5.13
CA PHE A 90 -4.27 -2.75 4.87
C PHE A 90 -3.91 -1.56 5.77
N LEU A 91 -2.73 -1.64 6.38
CA LEU A 91 -2.18 -0.59 7.25
C LEU A 91 -0.67 -0.45 7.01
N MET A 92 -0.09 0.70 7.34
CA MET A 92 1.36 0.83 7.45
C MET A 92 1.81 0.75 8.89
N GLY A 93 2.91 0.04 9.10
CA GLY A 93 3.53 -0.11 10.40
C GLY A 93 4.27 1.15 10.79
N ASP A 94 4.26 1.45 12.09
CA ASP A 94 5.02 2.56 12.67
C ASP A 94 6.52 2.28 12.76
N GLN A 95 6.94 1.01 12.61
CA GLN A 95 8.34 0.66 12.61
C GLN A 95 8.98 1.09 11.29
N SER A 96 9.66 2.24 11.35
CA SER A 96 10.61 2.62 10.31
C SER A 96 11.68 1.52 10.19
N VAL A 97 11.65 0.78 9.09
CA VAL A 97 12.86 0.08 8.65
C VAL A 97 13.89 1.17 8.39
N LYS A 98 15.17 0.92 8.73
CA LYS A 98 16.27 1.87 8.51
C LYS A 98 16.11 2.59 7.15
N GLY A 99 16.04 3.92 7.19
CA GLY A 99 15.85 4.75 5.98
C GLY A 99 14.44 5.30 5.77
N GLY A 100 13.58 5.35 6.78
CA GLY A 100 12.26 6.01 6.68
C GLY A 100 11.19 5.18 5.97
N ARG A 101 11.42 3.88 5.79
CA ARG A 101 10.47 2.98 5.12
C ARG A 101 9.50 2.39 6.11
N ARG A 102 8.25 2.21 5.71
CA ARG A 102 7.20 1.59 6.54
C ARG A 102 6.90 0.19 6.01
N LYS A 103 6.53 -0.75 6.87
CA LYS A 103 6.09 -2.08 6.42
C LYS A 103 4.60 -2.06 6.13
N LEU A 104 4.17 -2.75 5.07
CA LEU A 104 2.76 -3.01 4.83
C LEU A 104 2.29 -4.12 5.78
N LEU A 105 1.12 -3.93 6.38
CA LEU A 105 0.43 -4.93 7.17
C LEU A 105 -0.91 -5.23 6.54
N TYR A 106 -1.35 -6.48 6.66
CA TYR A 106 -2.71 -6.90 6.37
C TYR A 106 -3.26 -7.65 7.58
N ASN A 107 -4.40 -7.19 8.11
CA ASN A 107 -4.98 -7.73 9.36
C ASN A 107 -3.96 -7.74 10.52
N GLY A 108 -3.14 -6.69 10.63
CA GLY A 108 -2.13 -6.53 11.67
C GLY A 108 -0.89 -7.45 11.52
N ARG A 109 -0.73 -8.16 10.40
CA ARG A 109 0.43 -9.02 10.14
C ARG A 109 1.26 -8.46 8.98
N GLU A 110 2.58 -8.56 9.08
CA GLU A 110 3.54 -8.09 8.07
C GLU A 110 4.09 -9.21 7.16
N GLU A 111 3.74 -10.47 7.44
CA GLU A 111 4.21 -11.63 6.69
C GLU A 111 3.24 -11.97 5.56
N PHE A 112 3.77 -11.99 4.34
CA PHE A 112 3.08 -12.41 3.13
C PHE A 112 3.80 -13.58 2.48
N GLN A 113 3.21 -14.14 1.45
CA GLN A 113 3.81 -15.21 0.66
C GLN A 113 3.97 -14.76 -0.79
N LEU A 114 5.07 -15.20 -1.39
CA LEU A 114 5.30 -15.11 -2.82
C LEU A 114 5.31 -16.53 -3.40
N CYS A 115 4.41 -16.80 -4.32
CA CYS A 115 4.30 -18.08 -5.03
C CYS A 115 5.37 -18.21 -6.12
N GLU A 116 5.55 -19.44 -6.64
CA GLU A 116 6.46 -19.71 -7.77
C GLU A 116 6.10 -18.91 -9.05
N ASP A 117 4.80 -18.68 -9.29
CA ASP A 117 4.30 -17.88 -10.41
C ASP A 117 4.41 -16.35 -10.19
N ASN A 118 5.10 -15.95 -9.11
CA ASN A 118 5.28 -14.60 -8.59
C ASN A 118 4.01 -13.90 -8.10
N THR A 119 2.90 -14.62 -7.92
CA THR A 119 1.70 -14.05 -7.29
C THR A 119 1.98 -13.78 -5.80
N VAL A 120 1.54 -12.62 -5.34
CA VAL A 120 1.67 -12.18 -3.95
C VAL A 120 0.37 -12.47 -3.22
N CYS A 121 0.47 -13.05 -2.04
CA CYS A 121 -0.72 -13.45 -1.29
C CYS A 121 -0.51 -13.42 0.22
N PHE A 122 -1.62 -13.49 0.94
CA PHE A 122 -1.73 -13.54 2.38
C PHE A 122 -2.41 -14.84 2.82
N ASN A 123 -1.73 -15.64 3.63
CA ASN A 123 -2.18 -16.96 4.11
C ASN A 123 -2.54 -17.95 2.99
N CYS A 124 -1.90 -17.85 1.83
CA CYS A 124 -2.10 -18.78 0.71
C CYS A 124 -1.23 -20.04 0.84
N THR A 125 -1.73 -21.15 0.28
CA THR A 125 -0.99 -22.39 0.09
C THR A 125 -0.76 -22.61 -1.40
N CYS A 126 0.30 -22.03 -1.95
CA CYS A 126 0.71 -22.20 -3.34
C CYS A 126 2.06 -22.93 -3.43
N GLU A 127 2.33 -23.51 -4.61
CA GLU A 127 3.60 -24.15 -4.89
C GLU A 127 4.76 -23.14 -4.80
N GLY A 128 5.86 -23.56 -4.18
CA GLY A 128 7.05 -22.72 -3.99
C GLY A 128 6.84 -21.49 -3.09
N ALA A 129 5.75 -21.43 -2.32
CA ALA A 129 5.45 -20.29 -1.44
C ALA A 129 6.62 -19.98 -0.51
N ARG A 130 7.16 -18.76 -0.63
CA ARG A 130 8.20 -18.23 0.28
C ARG A 130 7.68 -17.03 1.05
N LYS A 131 8.07 -16.93 2.32
CA LYS A 131 7.73 -15.79 3.17
C LYS A 131 8.45 -14.53 2.70
N ILE A 132 7.71 -13.44 2.58
CA ILE A 132 8.23 -12.12 2.23
C ILE A 132 7.64 -11.07 3.17
N THR A 133 8.30 -9.92 3.22
CA THR A 133 7.72 -8.69 3.77
C THR A 133 7.66 -7.64 2.68
N ILE A 134 6.73 -6.70 2.81
CA ILE A 134 6.53 -5.63 1.84
C ILE A 134 6.81 -4.32 2.56
N SER A 135 7.70 -3.52 1.99
CA SER A 135 8.01 -2.17 2.49
C SER A 135 7.54 -1.10 1.52
N TYR A 136 7.11 0.01 2.07
CA TYR A 136 6.77 1.23 1.36
C TYR A 136 7.87 2.26 1.60
N GLU A 137 8.37 2.82 0.50
CA GLU A 137 9.31 3.94 0.49
C GLU A 137 8.61 5.15 -0.13
N GLU A 138 8.42 6.20 0.67
CA GLU A 138 7.88 7.48 0.22
C GLU A 138 8.91 8.19 -0.69
N THR A 139 8.43 8.67 -1.82
CA THR A 139 9.19 9.49 -2.77
C THR A 139 9.11 10.93 -2.28
N LYS A 140 10.26 11.50 -1.90
CA LYS A 140 10.39 12.93 -1.57
C LYS A 140 10.49 13.79 -2.82
#